data_AF-A0A1Y5YST9-F1
#
_entry.id   AF-A0A1Y5YST9-F1
#
_cell.length_a   1.000
_cell.length_b   1.000
_cell.length_c   1.000
_cell.angle_alpha   90.00
_cell.angle_beta   90.00
_cell.angle_gamma   90.00
#
_symmetry.space_group_name_H-M   'P 1'
#
loop_
_entity.id
_entity.type
_entity.pdbx_description
1 polymer ?
#
loop_
_entity_poly.entity_id
_entity_poly.type
_entity_poly.pdbx_seq_one_letter_code
_entity_poly.pdbx_strand_id
1 'polypeptide(L)'
;MAFLTNYKANGKRYFYVEKYVGKKPYTCKQSERIYSIGNERITLERLTLWILDNSFIPSELIKIGISIDDIENWREKVENTIKRYSL
;
A
#
# COMPACT_ATOMS: atom_id res chain seq x y z
N MET A 1 -3.44 -7.14 10.91
CA MET A 1 -3.67 -7.11 9.46
C MET A 1 -3.12 -5.83 8.89
N ALA A 2 -2.32 -5.93 7.82
CA ALA A 2 -1.84 -4.80 7.04
C ALA A 2 -2.70 -4.64 5.78
N PHE A 3 -2.84 -3.42 5.29
CA PHE A 3 -3.67 -3.11 4.13
C PHE A 3 -3.14 -1.89 3.37
N LEU A 4 -3.44 -1.85 2.07
CA LEU A 4 -3.12 -0.73 1.21
C LEU A 4 -4.09 0.43 1.42
N THR A 5 -3.57 1.63 1.65
CA THR A 5 -4.33 2.89 1.67
C THR A 5 -3.80 3.87 0.63
N ASN A 6 -4.61 4.87 0.28
CA ASN A 6 -4.16 5.97 -0.55
C ASN A 6 -4.64 7.32 -0.01
N TYR A 7 -3.84 8.36 -0.26
CA TYR A 7 -4.16 9.74 0.10
C TYR A 7 -3.90 10.65 -1.10
N LYS A 8 -4.83 11.58 -1.34
CA LYS A 8 -4.66 12.63 -2.34
C LYS A 8 -3.97 13.84 -1.71
N ALA A 9 -2.87 14.29 -2.30
CA ALA A 9 -2.16 15.49 -1.90
C ALA A 9 -1.72 16.26 -3.15
N ASN A 10 -2.09 17.54 -3.22
CA ASN A 10 -1.74 18.45 -4.32
C ASN A 10 -2.00 17.85 -5.72
N GLY A 11 -3.20 17.29 -5.93
CA GLY A 11 -3.60 16.66 -7.19
C GLY A 11 -3.02 15.27 -7.46
N LYS A 12 -1.99 14.84 -6.73
CA LYS A 12 -1.36 13.52 -6.85
C LYS A 12 -1.89 12.56 -5.81
N ARG A 13 -1.92 11.26 -6.14
CA ARG A 13 -2.31 10.20 -5.21
C ARG A 13 -1.09 9.39 -4.81
N TYR A 14 -0.99 9.14 -3.51
CA TYR A 14 0.12 8.40 -2.89
C TYR A 14 -0.42 7.19 -2.16
N PHE A 15 0.29 6.07 -2.28
CA PHE A 15 -0.07 4.80 -1.66
C PHE A 15 0.87 4.45 -0.52
N TYR A 16 0.27 3.84 0.49
CA TYR A 16 0.93 3.47 1.73
C TYR A 16 0.41 2.11 2.18
N VAL A 17 1.25 1.40 2.92
CA VAL A 17 0.81 0.25 3.69
C VAL A 17 0.56 0.71 5.12
N GLU A 18 -0.61 0.41 5.64
CA GLU A 18 -0.98 0.66 7.02
C GLU A 18 -1.24 -0.66 7.74
N LYS A 19 -0.95 -0.69 9.04
CA LYS A 19 -1.24 -1.81 9.94
C LYS A 19 -2.27 -1.39 10.96
N TYR A 20 -3.25 -2.24 11.22
CA TYR A 20 -4.17 -2.04 12.34
C TYR A 20 -3.43 -2.20 13.67
N VAL A 21 -3.54 -1.18 14.53
CA VAL A 21 -2.86 -1.09 15.84
C VAL A 21 -3.85 -0.93 16.99
N GLY A 22 -5.16 -0.99 16.71
CA GLY A 22 -6.21 -0.87 17.72
C GLY A 22 -6.44 0.56 18.20
N LYS A 23 -7.16 0.69 19.31
CA LYS A 23 -7.51 2.00 19.89
C LYS A 23 -6.29 2.63 20.55
N LYS A 24 -5.85 3.78 20.03
CA LYS A 24 -4.84 4.62 20.68
C LYS A 24 -5.52 5.59 21.67
N PRO A 25 -4.91 5.88 22.84
CA PRO A 25 -5.53 6.69 23.88
C PRO A 25 -5.84 8.14 23.46
N TYR A 26 -5.08 8.69 22.52
CA TYR A 26 -5.16 10.10 22.13
C TYR A 26 -5.55 10.33 20.66
N THR A 27 -5.89 9.28 19.90
CA THR A 27 -6.29 9.43 18.50
C THR A 27 -7.36 8.44 18.10
N CYS A 28 -8.29 8.90 17.27
CA CYS A 28 -9.29 8.07 16.63
C CYS A 28 -8.70 7.16 15.54
N LYS A 29 -7.43 7.38 15.13
CA LYS A 29 -6.76 6.54 14.15
C LYS A 29 -6.43 5.17 14.76
N GLN A 30 -7.04 4.13 14.19
CA GLN A 30 -6.82 2.74 14.60
C GLN A 30 -5.77 2.02 13.75
N SER A 31 -5.17 2.74 12.80
CA SER A 31 -4.12 2.24 11.92
C SER A 31 -2.89 3.14 11.99
N GLU A 32 -1.76 2.54 11.67
CA GLU A 32 -0.48 3.22 11.58
C GLU A 32 0.19 2.90 10.25
N ARG A 33 0.76 3.93 9.65
CA ARG A 33 1.51 3.80 8.40
C ARG A 33 2.84 3.12 8.69
N ILE A 34 3.05 1.99 8.04
CA ILE A 34 4.25 1.19 8.19
C ILE A 34 5.21 1.40 7.01
N TYR A 35 4.68 1.57 5.79
CA TYR A 35 5.50 1.75 4.59
C TYR A 35 4.92 2.78 3.64
N SER A 36 5.78 3.54 2.97
CA SER A 36 5.41 4.43 1.87
C SER A 36 5.85 3.83 0.54
N ILE A 37 4.88 3.51 -0.31
CA ILE A 37 5.18 2.90 -1.60
C ILE A 37 5.54 3.96 -2.63
N GLY A 38 4.74 5.03 -2.75
CA GLY A 38 4.98 6.09 -3.72
C GLY A 38 3.71 6.66 -4.32
N ASN A 39 3.85 7.37 -5.43
CA ASN A 39 2.72 7.82 -6.24
C ASN A 39 2.16 6.67 -7.11
N GLU A 40 1.03 6.88 -7.77
CA GLU A 40 0.36 5.91 -8.64
C GLU A 40 1.30 5.10 -9.54
N ARG A 41 2.17 5.79 -10.30
CA ARG A 41 3.11 5.16 -11.21
C ARG A 41 4.14 4.29 -10.48
N ILE A 42 4.82 4.88 -9.48
CA ILE A 42 5.85 4.18 -8.70
C ILE A 42 5.24 2.97 -7.97
N THR A 43 4.03 3.10 -7.47
CA THR A 43 3.32 2.02 -6.78
C THR A 43 3.03 0.86 -7.72
N LEU A 44 2.54 1.13 -8.93
CA LEU A 44 2.29 0.08 -9.91
C LEU A 44 3.58 -0.65 -10.30
N GLU A 45 4.65 0.10 -10.59
CA GLU A 45 5.97 -0.44 -10.94
C GLU A 45 6.52 -1.32 -9.79
N ARG A 46 6.47 -0.84 -8.54
CA ARG A 46 6.95 -1.59 -7.37
C ARG A 46 6.15 -2.85 -7.10
N LEU A 47 4.82 -2.78 -7.11
CA LEU A 47 3.99 -3.95 -6.87
C LEU A 47 4.18 -5.01 -7.97
N THR A 48 4.35 -4.57 -9.22
CA THR A 48 4.67 -5.48 -10.34
C THR A 48 6.04 -6.14 -10.14
N LEU A 49 7.06 -5.37 -9.73
CA LEU A 49 8.38 -5.91 -9.42
C LEU A 49 8.33 -6.91 -8.26
N TRP A 50 7.58 -6.61 -7.20
CA TRP A 50 7.42 -7.51 -6.05
C TRP A 50 6.74 -8.83 -6.42
N ILE A 51 5.81 -8.81 -7.37
CA ILE A 51 5.15 -10.03 -7.89
C ILE A 51 6.13 -10.88 -8.71
N LEU A 52 6.99 -10.23 -9.51
CA LEU A 52 7.98 -10.91 -10.34
C LEU A 52 9.15 -11.45 -9.52
N ASP A 53 9.59 -10.69 -8.52
CA ASP A 53 10.71 -11.03 -7.66
C ASP A 53 10.45 -10.58 -6.21
N ASN A 54 10.13 -11.56 -5.37
CA ASN A 54 9.80 -11.38 -3.96
C ASN A 54 10.98 -10.84 -3.14
N SER A 55 12.22 -10.88 -3.64
CA SER A 55 13.39 -10.35 -2.93
C SER A 55 13.36 -8.83 -2.79
N PHE A 56 12.59 -8.14 -3.64
CA PHE A 56 12.40 -6.68 -3.56
C PHE A 56 11.36 -6.25 -2.54
N ILE A 57 10.63 -7.20 -1.92
CA ILE A 57 9.65 -6.88 -0.90
C ILE A 57 10.40 -6.39 0.36
N PRO A 58 10.07 -5.20 0.89
CA PRO A 58 10.69 -4.68 2.09
C PRO A 58 10.55 -5.64 3.28
N SER A 59 11.65 -5.84 4.02
CA SER A 59 11.69 -6.77 5.15
C SER A 59 10.68 -6.46 6.24
N GLU A 60 10.32 -5.19 6.43
CA GLU A 60 9.26 -4.76 7.35
C GLU A 60 7.88 -5.28 6.94
N LEU A 61 7.59 -5.41 5.65
CA LEU A 61 6.34 -5.95 5.14
C LEU A 61 6.30 -7.47 5.32
N ILE A 62 7.41 -8.14 5.06
CA ILE A 62 7.58 -9.59 5.30
C ILE A 62 7.36 -9.92 6.79
N LYS A 63 7.96 -9.15 7.70
CA LYS A 63 7.80 -9.31 9.16
C LYS A 63 6.36 -9.19 9.65
N ILE A 64 5.51 -8.49 8.90
CA ILE A 64 4.11 -8.26 9.25
C ILE A 64 3.20 -9.36 8.66
N GLY A 65 3.77 -10.27 7.86
CA GLY A 65 3.09 -11.44 7.30
C GLY A 65 2.32 -11.12 6.03
N ILE A 66 2.77 -10.15 5.23
CA ILE A 66 2.18 -9.85 3.92
C ILE A 66 2.50 -10.98 2.94
N SER A 67 1.47 -11.54 2.33
CA SER A 67 1.61 -12.59 1.32
C SER A 67 1.76 -12.00 -0.08
N ILE A 68 2.12 -12.84 -1.05
CA ILE A 68 2.12 -12.44 -2.46
C ILE A 68 0.70 -12.16 -2.96
N ASP A 69 -0.30 -12.91 -2.49
CA ASP A 69 -1.71 -12.69 -2.81
C ASP A 69 -2.19 -11.30 -2.36
N ASP A 70 -1.71 -10.82 -1.20
CA ASP A 70 -1.99 -9.46 -0.74
C ASP A 70 -1.44 -8.42 -1.74
N ILE A 71 -0.23 -8.64 -2.26
CA ILE A 71 0.45 -7.75 -3.21
C ILE A 71 -0.27 -7.75 -4.57
N GLU A 72 -0.72 -8.91 -5.05
CA GLU A 72 -1.53 -9.01 -6.27
C GLU A 72 -2.85 -8.24 -6.13
N ASN A 73 -3.57 -8.46 -5.02
CA ASN A 73 -4.79 -7.71 -4.70
C ASN A 73 -4.54 -6.20 -4.60
N TRP A 74 -3.39 -5.79 -4.09
CA TRP A 74 -2.99 -4.38 -4.01
C TRP A 74 -2.71 -3.80 -5.39
N ARG A 75 -2.04 -4.55 -6.27
CA ARG A 75 -1.78 -4.13 -7.65
C ARG A 75 -3.09 -3.89 -8.39
N GLU A 76 -4.04 -4.81 -8.29
CA GLU A 76 -5.36 -4.67 -8.91
C GLU A 76 -6.11 -3.43 -8.37
N LYS A 77 -6.10 -3.21 -7.05
CA LYS A 77 -6.70 -2.02 -6.44
C LYS A 77 -6.08 -0.73 -6.97
N VAL A 78 -4.76 -0.69 -7.17
CA VAL A 78 -4.06 0.47 -7.73
C VAL A 78 -4.48 0.70 -9.18
N GLU A 79 -4.50 -0.35 -10.01
CA GLU A 79 -4.95 -0.26 -11.40
C GLU A 79 -6.37 0.27 -11.52
N ASN A 80 -7.29 -0.28 -10.73
CA ASN A 80 -8.69 0.15 -10.73
C ASN A 80 -8.84 1.59 -10.21
N THR A 81 -8.01 1.98 -9.25
CA THR A 81 -7.97 3.36 -8.76
C THR A 81 -7.50 4.30 -9.87
N ILE A 82 -6.40 4.00 -10.56
CA ILE A 82 -5.88 4.83 -11.65
C ILE A 82 -6.93 4.97 -12.75
N LYS A 83 -7.52 3.86 -13.21
CA LYS A 83 -8.58 3.87 -14.24
C LYS A 83 -9.79 4.72 -13.87
N ARG A 84 -10.18 4.72 -12.58
CA ARG A 84 -11.33 5.49 -12.09
C ARG A 84 -11.10 7.00 -12.08
N TYR A 85 -9.86 7.42 -11.86
CA TYR A 85 -9.51 8.83 -11.65
C TYR A 85 -8.67 9.42 -12.80
N SER A 86 -8.50 8.69 -13.91
CA SER A 86 -7.86 9.16 -15.15
C SER A 86 -8.83 9.90 -16.10
N LEU A 87 -9.94 10.42 -15.58
CA LEU A 87 -10.95 11.21 -16.31
C LEU A 87 -10.75 12.71 -16.10
#